data_AF-A0A2P6NLJ6-F1
#
_entry.id   AF-A0A2P6NLJ6-F1
#
_cell.length_a   1.000
_cell.length_b   1.000
_cell.length_c   1.000
_cell.angle_alpha   90.00
_cell.angle_beta   90.00
_cell.angle_gamma   90.00
#
_symmetry.space_group_name_H-M   'P 1'
#
loop_
_entity.id
_entity.type
_entity.pdbx_description
1 polymer ?
#
loop_
_entity_poly.entity_id
_entity_poly.type
_entity_poly.pdbx_seq_one_letter_code
_entity_poly.pdbx_strand_id
1 'polypeptide(L)'
;MSDDKSIFTELTHKSYPDQAKWYLNGFWSEGAQAEAENIWKFAHKFIELDQQNKKGGHKLDEFWSHKFLEDIKESHTVIALRNKLREANMQVNGNHMSLLEYLSFRYNKSLKAVAHAPQGEGDPREIEEAQAKLEAVQSALEAQRAQEEAVKQAEADQKAALADLNKQEEEYKTLVSSLETKSKDSAISLVQRNKAAAELSQVKSEDPLPLRKAKITSEATVRKLAKERKLAEEKTAQSEARFQEAVDFLEQVKRKGSVAFGSIWWMEKELHEAKKFLPKSKQ
;
A
#
# COMPACT_ATOMS: atom_id res chain seq x y z
N MET A 1 -40.93 8.22 -16.48
CA MET A 1 -39.88 9.22 -16.18
C MET A 1 -39.45 9.25 -14.71
N SER A 2 -40.23 8.70 -13.75
CA SER A 2 -39.82 8.62 -12.34
C SER A 2 -38.72 7.58 -12.05
N ASP A 3 -38.62 6.55 -12.90
CA ASP A 3 -37.78 5.38 -12.62
C ASP A 3 -36.31 5.62 -12.98
N ASP A 4 -36.03 6.09 -14.20
CA ASP A 4 -34.66 6.38 -14.66
C ASP A 4 -33.92 7.30 -13.69
N LYS A 5 -34.56 8.39 -13.24
CA LYS A 5 -33.97 9.37 -12.30
C LYS A 5 -33.66 8.76 -10.95
N SER A 6 -34.50 7.86 -10.45
CA SER A 6 -34.25 7.13 -9.21
C SER A 6 -33.03 6.22 -9.35
N ILE A 7 -33.01 5.41 -10.41
CA ILE A 7 -31.90 4.49 -10.71
C ILE A 7 -30.59 5.28 -10.81
N PHE A 8 -30.57 6.36 -11.61
CA PHE A 8 -29.38 7.19 -11.74
C PHE A 8 -28.92 7.76 -10.40
N THR A 9 -29.84 8.24 -9.56
CA THR A 9 -29.51 8.74 -8.21
C THR A 9 -28.87 7.65 -7.36
N GLU A 10 -29.41 6.43 -7.35
CA GLU A 10 -28.84 5.30 -6.62
C GLU A 10 -27.42 4.95 -7.10
N LEU A 11 -27.19 4.99 -8.41
CA LEU A 11 -25.86 4.78 -8.99
C LEU A 11 -24.85 5.83 -8.52
N THR A 12 -25.28 7.09 -8.36
CA THR A 12 -24.40 8.15 -7.84
C THR A 12 -24.01 7.99 -6.36
N HIS A 13 -24.67 7.09 -5.62
CA HIS A 13 -24.30 6.77 -4.23
C HIS A 13 -23.31 5.60 -4.11
N LYS A 14 -22.96 4.94 -5.22
CA LYS A 14 -21.87 3.97 -5.25
C LYS A 14 -20.52 4.65 -4.99
N SER A 15 -19.50 3.88 -4.64
CA SER A 15 -18.14 4.41 -4.47
C SER A 15 -17.64 5.03 -5.79
N TYR A 16 -16.67 5.97 -5.74
CA TYR A 16 -16.10 6.53 -6.98
C TYR A 16 -15.57 5.44 -7.94
N PRO A 17 -14.83 4.40 -7.49
CA PRO A 17 -14.46 3.28 -8.35
C PRO A 17 -15.66 2.58 -8.99
N ASP A 18 -16.72 2.33 -8.24
CA ASP A 18 -17.89 1.59 -8.75
C ASP A 18 -18.73 2.44 -9.71
N GLN A 19 -18.79 3.76 -9.50
CA GLN A 19 -19.36 4.70 -10.47
C GLN A 19 -18.58 4.68 -11.79
N ALA A 20 -17.24 4.66 -11.71
CA ALA A 20 -16.38 4.56 -12.88
C ALA A 20 -16.55 3.22 -13.61
N LYS A 21 -16.54 2.10 -12.89
CA LYS A 21 -16.78 0.76 -13.44
C LYS A 21 -18.15 0.67 -14.12
N TRP A 22 -19.21 1.20 -13.50
CA TRP A 22 -20.54 1.24 -14.08
C TRP A 22 -20.56 1.95 -15.44
N TYR A 23 -19.93 3.13 -15.50
CA TYR A 23 -19.82 3.89 -16.74
C TYR A 23 -18.99 3.14 -17.80
N LEU A 24 -17.83 2.59 -17.41
CA LEU A 24 -16.95 1.87 -18.32
C LEU A 24 -17.61 0.62 -18.90
N ASN A 25 -18.33 -0.16 -18.08
CA ASN A 25 -19.08 -1.31 -18.56
C ASN A 25 -20.16 -0.89 -19.56
N GLY A 26 -20.97 0.09 -19.16
CA GLY A 26 -22.09 0.60 -19.93
C GLY A 26 -21.75 1.09 -21.32
N PHE A 27 -20.58 1.73 -21.46
CA PHE A 27 -20.21 2.45 -22.69
C PHE A 27 -18.90 1.96 -23.30
N TRP A 28 -18.44 0.76 -22.94
CA TRP A 28 -17.16 0.20 -23.40
C TRP A 28 -17.03 0.26 -24.93
N SER A 29 -18.02 -0.31 -25.63
CA SER A 29 -18.10 -0.37 -27.09
C SER A 29 -18.45 0.98 -27.75
N GLU A 30 -18.89 1.96 -26.96
CA GLU A 30 -19.21 3.33 -27.42
C GLU A 30 -18.03 4.30 -27.25
N GLY A 31 -16.82 3.78 -27.04
CA GLY A 31 -15.59 4.56 -26.96
C GLY A 31 -15.06 4.79 -25.54
N ALA A 32 -15.76 4.33 -24.49
CA ALA A 32 -15.25 4.47 -23.12
C ALA A 32 -13.92 3.75 -22.89
N GLN A 33 -13.61 2.71 -23.69
CA GLN A 33 -12.30 2.04 -23.69
C GLN A 33 -11.14 3.01 -23.91
N ALA A 34 -11.28 3.96 -24.85
CA ALA A 34 -10.22 4.94 -25.15
C ALA A 34 -10.01 5.95 -24.01
N GLU A 35 -11.06 6.17 -23.21
CA GLU A 35 -11.09 7.11 -22.10
C GLU A 35 -10.84 6.44 -20.74
N ALA A 36 -10.64 5.11 -20.70
CA ALA A 36 -10.56 4.35 -19.45
C ALA A 36 -9.45 4.87 -18.52
N GLU A 37 -8.30 5.22 -19.07
CA GLU A 37 -7.17 5.80 -18.31
C GLU A 37 -7.52 7.19 -17.73
N ASN A 38 -8.29 8.01 -18.45
CA ASN A 38 -8.75 9.31 -17.96
C ASN A 38 -9.80 9.13 -16.86
N ILE A 39 -10.74 8.21 -17.06
CA ILE A 39 -11.78 7.87 -16.08
C ILE A 39 -11.16 7.35 -14.78
N TRP A 40 -10.14 6.51 -14.88
CA TRP A 40 -9.33 6.07 -13.75
C TRP A 40 -8.69 7.25 -12.99
N LYS A 41 -8.06 8.18 -13.72
CA LYS A 41 -7.46 9.39 -13.14
C LYS A 41 -8.51 10.28 -12.47
N PHE A 42 -9.68 10.44 -13.08
CA PHE A 42 -10.77 11.23 -12.50
C PHE A 42 -11.25 10.63 -11.18
N ALA A 43 -11.52 9.32 -11.15
CA ALA A 43 -11.92 8.64 -9.93
C ALA A 43 -10.88 8.79 -8.82
N HIS A 44 -9.59 8.63 -9.12
CA HIS A 44 -8.52 8.82 -8.14
C HIS A 44 -8.41 10.26 -7.66
N LYS A 45 -8.68 11.23 -8.55
CA LYS A 45 -8.71 12.64 -8.16
C LYS A 45 -9.90 12.95 -7.25
N PHE A 46 -11.07 12.36 -7.51
CA PHE A 46 -12.21 12.45 -6.59
C PHE A 46 -11.87 11.84 -5.22
N ILE A 47 -11.21 10.69 -5.19
CA ILE A 47 -10.74 10.04 -3.94
C ILE A 47 -9.75 10.93 -3.19
N GLU A 48 -8.85 11.61 -3.90
CA GLU A 48 -7.87 12.53 -3.33
C GLU A 48 -8.53 13.78 -2.73
N LEU A 49 -9.51 14.35 -3.43
CA LEU A 49 -10.19 15.58 -3.01
C LEU A 49 -11.25 15.33 -1.92
N ASP A 50 -11.85 14.14 -1.87
CA ASP A 50 -12.74 13.73 -0.78
C ASP A 50 -11.95 13.34 0.47
N GLN A 51 -11.46 14.36 1.19
CA GLN A 51 -10.60 14.15 2.36
C GLN A 51 -11.29 13.36 3.49
N GLN A 52 -12.63 13.41 3.55
CA GLN A 52 -13.41 12.76 4.60
C GLN A 52 -13.63 11.27 4.30
N ASN A 53 -14.16 10.94 3.12
CA ASN A 53 -14.62 9.59 2.81
C ASN A 53 -13.65 8.82 1.90
N LYS A 54 -12.74 9.53 1.21
CA LYS A 54 -11.71 8.97 0.33
C LYS A 54 -12.28 7.94 -0.65
N LYS A 55 -11.76 6.71 -0.67
CA LYS A 55 -12.19 5.62 -1.56
C LYS A 55 -13.66 5.22 -1.33
N GLY A 56 -14.19 5.41 -0.12
CA GLY A 56 -15.59 5.15 0.23
C GLY A 56 -16.55 6.31 -0.07
N GLY A 57 -16.04 7.42 -0.57
CA GLY A 57 -16.83 8.57 -1.00
C GLY A 57 -17.62 8.30 -2.27
N HIS A 58 -18.61 9.16 -2.53
CA HIS A 58 -19.53 9.05 -3.66
C HIS A 58 -19.84 10.37 -4.36
N LYS A 59 -19.50 11.52 -3.76
CA LYS A 59 -19.68 12.86 -4.34
C LYS A 59 -18.79 13.91 -3.67
N LEU A 60 -18.38 14.92 -4.44
CA LEU A 60 -17.68 16.10 -3.96
C LEU A 60 -18.65 17.24 -3.68
N ASP A 61 -18.33 18.07 -2.70
CA ASP A 61 -19.00 19.36 -2.51
C ASP A 61 -18.61 20.37 -3.60
N GLU A 62 -19.20 21.55 -3.55
CA GLU A 62 -18.97 22.60 -4.55
C GLU A 62 -17.52 23.04 -4.66
N PHE A 63 -16.85 23.20 -3.52
CA PHE A 63 -15.48 23.68 -3.46
C PHE A 63 -14.53 22.65 -4.10
N TRP A 64 -14.65 21.39 -3.70
CA TRP A 64 -13.83 20.31 -4.23
C TRP A 64 -14.17 19.97 -5.69
N SER A 65 -15.43 20.14 -6.10
CA SER A 65 -15.83 20.03 -7.50
C SER A 65 -15.15 21.09 -8.36
N HIS A 66 -15.03 22.31 -7.86
CA HIS A 66 -14.29 23.37 -8.55
C HIS A 66 -12.82 23.03 -8.69
N LYS A 67 -12.21 22.58 -7.59
CA LYS A 67 -10.81 22.21 -7.58
C LYS A 67 -10.52 21.05 -8.55
N PHE A 68 -11.42 20.08 -8.63
CA PHE A 68 -11.34 18.99 -9.59
C PHE A 68 -11.28 19.52 -11.04
N LEU A 69 -12.21 20.39 -11.44
CA LEU A 69 -12.29 20.90 -12.82
C LEU A 69 -11.06 21.75 -13.21
N GLU A 70 -10.53 22.53 -12.27
CA GLU A 70 -9.28 23.27 -12.46
C GLU A 70 -8.10 22.32 -12.71
N ASP A 71 -7.97 21.28 -11.89
CA ASP A 71 -6.81 20.38 -11.91
C ASP A 71 -6.76 19.55 -13.21
N ILE A 72 -7.91 19.21 -13.78
CA ILE A 72 -8.00 18.53 -15.09
C ILE A 72 -7.92 19.50 -16.28
N LYS A 73 -7.73 20.80 -16.01
CA LYS A 73 -7.63 21.90 -17.00
C LYS A 73 -8.83 21.97 -17.95
N GLU A 74 -10.01 21.62 -17.47
CA GLU A 74 -11.23 21.81 -18.26
C GLU A 74 -11.63 23.29 -18.28
N SER A 75 -12.03 23.78 -19.45
CA SER A 75 -12.41 25.19 -19.66
C SER A 75 -13.80 25.54 -19.13
N HIS A 76 -14.54 24.57 -18.59
CA HIS A 76 -15.87 24.78 -18.02
C HIS A 76 -15.77 25.03 -16.51
N THR A 77 -16.28 26.18 -16.07
CA THR A 77 -16.44 26.45 -14.64
C THR A 77 -17.53 25.54 -14.05
N VAL A 78 -17.51 25.28 -12.73
CA VAL A 78 -18.57 24.52 -12.03
C VAL A 78 -19.97 25.06 -12.34
N ILE A 79 -20.08 26.37 -12.57
CA ILE A 79 -21.32 27.04 -12.95
C ILE A 79 -21.80 26.56 -14.32
N ALA A 80 -20.92 26.47 -15.33
CA ALA A 80 -21.27 25.98 -16.66
C ALA A 80 -21.66 24.49 -16.65
N LEU A 81 -20.94 23.66 -15.88
CA LEU A 81 -21.28 22.26 -15.66
C LEU A 81 -22.66 22.11 -15.01
N ARG A 82 -22.91 22.85 -13.92
CA ARG A 82 -24.20 22.81 -13.21
C ARG A 82 -25.37 23.29 -14.06
N ASN A 83 -25.18 24.35 -14.85
CA ASN A 83 -26.23 24.84 -15.74
C ASN A 83 -26.63 23.75 -16.75
N LYS A 84 -25.65 23.10 -17.39
CA LYS A 84 -25.92 22.02 -18.32
C LYS A 84 -26.51 20.76 -17.65
N LEU A 85 -26.06 20.39 -16.45
CA LEU A 85 -26.69 19.30 -15.67
C LEU A 85 -28.15 19.63 -15.31
N ARG A 86 -28.44 20.89 -14.98
CA ARG A 86 -29.80 21.34 -14.69
C ARG A 86 -30.68 21.35 -15.94
N GLU A 87 -30.17 21.85 -17.06
CA GLU A 87 -30.84 21.83 -18.37
C GLU A 87 -31.17 20.40 -18.81
N ALA A 88 -30.27 19.45 -18.56
CA ALA A 88 -30.47 18.03 -18.86
C ALA A 88 -31.32 17.29 -17.80
N ASN A 89 -31.75 17.94 -16.71
CA ASN A 89 -32.41 17.33 -15.55
C ASN A 89 -31.60 16.17 -14.92
N MET A 90 -30.27 16.27 -14.96
CA MET A 90 -29.30 15.28 -14.48
C MET A 90 -28.65 15.66 -13.14
N GLN A 91 -28.95 16.85 -12.63
CA GLN A 91 -28.51 17.29 -11.30
C GLN A 91 -29.33 16.57 -10.22
N VAL A 92 -28.84 15.40 -9.76
CA VAL A 92 -29.53 14.58 -8.75
C VAL A 92 -28.94 14.77 -7.35
N ASN A 93 -27.67 15.18 -7.25
CA ASN A 93 -26.98 15.41 -5.97
C ASN A 93 -27.03 16.87 -5.46
N GLY A 94 -27.92 17.69 -6.02
CA GLY A 94 -28.05 19.10 -5.65
C GLY A 94 -26.74 19.86 -5.90
N ASN A 95 -26.18 20.46 -4.85
CA ASN A 95 -24.92 21.21 -4.94
C ASN A 95 -23.66 20.33 -4.94
N HIS A 96 -23.81 19.01 -4.82
CA HIS A 96 -22.69 18.07 -4.87
C HIS A 96 -22.58 17.46 -6.27
N MET A 97 -21.38 17.05 -6.64
CA MET A 97 -21.09 16.40 -7.92
C MET A 97 -20.57 14.99 -7.65
N SER A 98 -21.30 13.98 -8.13
CA SER A 98 -20.79 12.62 -8.22
C SER A 98 -19.88 12.46 -9.45
N LEU A 99 -19.03 11.44 -9.43
CA LEU A 99 -18.21 11.10 -10.59
C LEU A 99 -19.10 10.74 -11.79
N LEU A 100 -20.19 9.99 -11.56
CA LEU A 100 -21.08 9.56 -12.62
C LEU A 100 -21.83 10.74 -13.28
N GLU A 101 -22.26 11.76 -12.51
CA GLU A 101 -22.82 13.00 -13.08
C GLU A 101 -21.80 13.70 -13.98
N TYR A 102 -20.55 13.81 -13.53
CA TYR A 102 -19.47 14.41 -14.32
C TYR A 102 -19.15 13.62 -15.59
N LEU A 103 -19.04 12.28 -15.51
CA LEU A 103 -18.78 11.42 -16.67
C LEU A 103 -19.92 11.48 -17.68
N SER A 104 -21.17 11.46 -17.20
CA SER A 104 -22.35 11.57 -18.06
C SER A 104 -22.36 12.90 -18.79
N PHE A 105 -22.04 13.98 -18.10
CA PHE A 105 -21.89 15.30 -18.69
C PHE A 105 -20.76 15.35 -19.74
N ARG A 106 -19.54 14.98 -19.36
CA ARG A 106 -18.33 15.12 -20.18
C ARG A 106 -18.46 14.38 -21.51
N TYR A 107 -19.09 13.20 -21.47
CA TYR A 107 -19.26 12.34 -22.63
C TYR A 107 -20.68 12.38 -23.23
N ASN A 108 -21.46 13.40 -22.85
CA ASN A 108 -22.79 13.67 -23.40
C ASN A 108 -23.74 12.45 -23.37
N LYS A 109 -23.75 11.72 -22.24
CA LYS A 109 -24.67 10.60 -22.01
C LYS A 109 -25.90 11.08 -21.27
N SER A 110 -27.07 10.69 -21.77
CA SER A 110 -28.33 10.99 -21.10
C SER A 110 -28.50 10.15 -19.84
N LEU A 111 -29.29 10.65 -18.89
CA LEU A 111 -29.64 9.95 -17.67
C LEU A 111 -30.16 8.53 -17.95
N LYS A 112 -31.10 8.40 -18.89
CA LYS A 112 -31.69 7.12 -19.30
C LYS A 112 -30.63 6.17 -19.87
N ALA A 113 -29.71 6.68 -20.69
CA ALA A 113 -28.65 5.85 -21.27
C ALA A 113 -27.74 5.27 -20.17
N VAL A 114 -27.42 6.06 -19.14
CA VAL A 114 -26.54 5.63 -18.04
C VAL A 114 -27.26 4.68 -17.08
N ALA A 115 -28.53 4.94 -16.78
CA ALA A 115 -29.34 4.12 -15.88
C ALA A 115 -29.54 2.69 -16.41
N HIS A 116 -29.71 2.54 -17.72
CA HIS A 116 -29.97 1.25 -18.38
C HIS A 116 -28.79 0.76 -19.22
N ALA A 117 -27.58 1.25 -18.94
CA ALA A 117 -26.40 0.91 -19.71
C ALA A 117 -26.06 -0.59 -19.52
N PRO A 118 -25.68 -1.32 -20.60
CA PRO A 118 -25.36 -2.74 -20.51
C PRO A 118 -24.17 -2.98 -19.58
N GLN A 119 -24.33 -3.81 -18.54
CA GLN A 119 -23.28 -4.07 -17.55
C GLN A 119 -22.43 -5.32 -17.87
N GLY A 120 -22.55 -5.86 -19.09
CA GLY A 120 -22.05 -7.18 -19.47
C GLY A 120 -23.08 -8.29 -19.23
N GLU A 121 -22.89 -9.43 -19.88
CA GLU A 121 -23.77 -10.62 -19.77
C GLU A 121 -23.10 -11.77 -19.00
N GLY A 122 -21.87 -11.57 -18.50
CA GLY A 122 -21.11 -12.56 -17.74
C GLY A 122 -21.69 -12.84 -16.34
N ASP A 123 -21.27 -13.95 -15.73
CA ASP A 123 -21.71 -14.33 -14.38
C ASP A 123 -21.17 -13.31 -13.34
N PRO A 124 -22.04 -12.60 -12.60
CA PRO A 124 -21.62 -11.63 -11.58
C PRO A 124 -20.66 -12.22 -10.54
N ARG A 125 -20.77 -13.52 -10.25
CA ARG A 125 -19.90 -14.24 -9.30
C ARG A 125 -18.44 -14.27 -9.75
N GLU A 126 -18.17 -14.24 -11.05
CA GLU A 126 -16.79 -14.20 -11.56
C GLU A 126 -16.14 -12.83 -11.29
N ILE A 127 -16.91 -11.75 -11.40
CA ILE A 127 -16.42 -10.40 -11.08
C ILE A 127 -16.22 -10.26 -9.57
N GLU A 128 -17.13 -10.81 -8.75
CA GLU A 128 -16.98 -10.86 -7.30
C GLU A 128 -15.75 -11.67 -6.88
N GLU A 129 -15.51 -12.84 -7.49
CA GLU A 129 -14.32 -13.64 -7.21
C GLU A 129 -13.03 -12.91 -7.65
N ALA A 130 -13.04 -12.26 -8.81
CA ALA A 130 -11.90 -11.46 -9.27
C ALA A 130 -11.59 -10.31 -8.30
N GLN A 131 -12.63 -9.62 -7.82
CA GLN A 131 -12.51 -8.56 -6.83
C GLN A 131 -11.97 -9.11 -5.49
N ALA A 132 -12.43 -10.28 -5.04
CA ALA A 132 -11.92 -10.93 -3.84
C ALA A 132 -10.44 -11.32 -3.97
N LYS A 133 -10.00 -11.79 -5.15
CA LYS A 133 -8.58 -12.07 -5.42
C LYS A 133 -7.73 -10.79 -5.38
N LEU A 134 -8.24 -9.66 -5.89
CA LEU A 134 -7.56 -8.36 -5.76
C LEU A 134 -7.40 -7.91 -4.31
N GLU A 135 -8.46 -8.05 -3.51
CA GLU A 135 -8.40 -7.72 -2.08
C GLU A 135 -7.39 -8.61 -1.35
N ALA A 136 -7.32 -9.90 -1.71
CA ALA A 136 -6.30 -10.81 -1.20
C ALA A 136 -4.87 -10.37 -1.60
N VAL A 137 -4.67 -9.87 -2.82
CA VAL A 137 -3.38 -9.28 -3.26
C VAL A 137 -3.04 -8.06 -2.42
N GLN A 138 -3.98 -7.13 -2.24
CA GLN A 138 -3.76 -5.92 -1.44
C GLN A 138 -3.39 -6.26 0.01
N SER A 139 -4.14 -7.17 0.64
CA SER A 139 -3.85 -7.65 1.99
C SER A 139 -2.49 -8.34 2.09
N ALA A 140 -2.11 -9.15 1.10
CA ALA A 140 -0.80 -9.80 1.08
C ALA A 140 0.35 -8.80 0.94
N LEU A 141 0.19 -7.76 0.11
CA LEU A 141 1.18 -6.68 -0.03
C LEU A 141 1.31 -5.83 1.25
N GLU A 142 0.21 -5.55 1.95
CA GLU A 142 0.24 -4.88 3.24
C GLU A 142 0.96 -5.72 4.30
N ALA A 143 0.68 -7.02 4.35
CA ALA A 143 1.35 -7.95 5.25
C ALA A 143 2.85 -8.06 4.93
N GLN A 144 3.24 -8.07 3.66
CA GLN A 144 4.63 -8.04 3.23
C GLN A 144 5.33 -6.75 3.71
N ARG A 145 4.73 -5.58 3.49
CA ARG A 145 5.31 -4.30 3.93
C ARG A 145 5.48 -4.23 5.44
N ALA A 146 4.49 -4.69 6.19
CA ALA A 146 4.57 -4.75 7.65
C ALA A 146 5.73 -5.64 8.11
N GLN A 147 5.94 -6.77 7.42
CA GLN A 147 7.01 -7.70 7.72
C GLN A 147 8.40 -7.16 7.30
N GLU A 148 8.50 -6.44 6.17
CA GLU A 148 9.73 -5.74 5.78
C GLU A 148 10.15 -4.69 6.82
N GLU A 149 9.18 -3.97 7.39
CA GLU A 149 9.46 -3.00 8.46
C GLU A 149 9.93 -3.70 9.75
N ALA A 150 9.37 -4.88 10.08
CA ALA A 150 9.86 -5.70 11.18
C ALA A 150 11.31 -6.18 10.96
N VAL A 151 11.69 -6.53 9.72
CA VAL A 151 13.07 -6.85 9.37
C VAL A 151 13.99 -5.64 9.57
N LYS A 152 13.61 -4.45 9.09
CA LYS A 152 14.43 -3.24 9.28
C LYS A 152 14.64 -2.92 10.76
N GLN A 153 13.59 -3.06 11.57
CA GLN A 153 13.71 -2.86 13.01
C GLN A 153 14.65 -3.91 13.64
N ALA A 154 14.54 -5.18 13.24
CA ALA A 154 15.45 -6.23 13.72
C ALA A 154 16.91 -6.01 13.28
N GLU A 155 17.15 -5.47 12.08
CA GLU A 155 18.49 -5.08 11.62
C GLU A 155 19.06 -3.91 12.42
N ALA A 156 18.24 -2.91 12.75
CA ALA A 156 18.63 -1.81 13.62
C ALA A 156 18.98 -2.30 15.04
N ASP A 157 18.15 -3.18 15.60
CA ASP A 157 18.39 -3.82 16.91
C ASP A 157 19.71 -4.62 16.90
N GLN A 158 19.94 -5.42 15.85
CA GLN A 158 21.18 -6.20 15.70
C GLN A 158 22.40 -5.29 15.59
N LYS A 159 22.32 -4.22 14.79
CA LYS A 159 23.42 -3.26 14.64
C LYS A 159 23.75 -2.58 15.97
N ALA A 160 22.73 -2.20 16.75
CA ALA A 160 22.93 -1.63 18.08
C ALA A 160 23.58 -2.64 19.04
N ALA A 161 23.12 -3.90 19.04
CA ALA A 161 23.70 -4.96 19.87
C ALA A 161 25.15 -5.28 19.50
N LEU A 162 25.50 -5.27 18.21
CA LEU A 162 26.88 -5.46 17.75
C LEU A 162 27.78 -4.28 18.14
N ALA A 163 27.26 -3.05 18.06
CA ALA A 163 28.02 -1.87 18.50
C ALA A 163 28.31 -1.91 20.01
N ASP A 164 27.33 -2.31 20.83
CA ASP A 164 27.51 -2.48 22.27
C ASP A 164 28.50 -3.61 22.58
N LEU A 165 28.37 -4.77 21.91
CA LEU A 165 29.31 -5.87 22.05
C LEU A 165 30.75 -5.45 21.74
N ASN A 166 30.98 -4.79 20.60
CA ASN A 166 32.31 -4.31 20.23
C ASN A 166 32.88 -3.31 21.25
N LYS A 167 32.02 -2.43 21.79
CA LYS A 167 32.40 -1.49 22.85
C LYS A 167 32.83 -2.23 24.13
N GLN A 168 32.04 -3.22 24.57
CA GLN A 168 32.35 -4.02 25.76
C GLN A 168 33.62 -4.87 25.56
N GLU A 169 33.85 -5.38 24.36
CA GLU A 169 35.09 -6.11 24.01
C GLU A 169 36.32 -5.21 24.07
N GLU A 170 36.23 -3.98 23.56
CA GLU A 170 37.35 -3.02 23.60
C GLU A 170 37.63 -2.51 25.02
N GLU A 171 36.58 -2.26 25.82
CA GLU A 171 36.70 -1.91 27.25
C GLU A 171 37.38 -3.04 28.03
N TYR A 172 36.97 -4.29 27.80
CA TYR A 172 37.61 -5.46 28.41
C TYR A 172 39.07 -5.60 28.01
N LYS A 173 39.37 -5.49 26.71
CA LYS A 173 40.74 -5.57 26.18
C LYS A 173 41.64 -4.48 26.74
N THR A 174 41.13 -3.25 26.84
CA THR A 174 41.85 -2.11 27.42
C THR A 174 42.13 -2.34 28.91
N LEU A 175 41.14 -2.83 29.66
CA LEU A 175 41.29 -3.16 31.08
C LEU A 175 42.38 -4.23 31.28
N VAL A 176 42.30 -5.33 30.53
CA VAL A 176 43.28 -6.43 30.58
C VAL A 176 44.69 -5.93 30.25
N SER A 177 44.86 -5.14 29.18
CA SER A 177 46.15 -4.55 28.78
C SER A 177 46.73 -3.62 29.86
N SER A 178 45.88 -2.78 30.47
CA SER A 178 46.30 -1.86 31.53
C SER A 178 46.76 -2.58 32.80
N LEU A 179 46.06 -3.66 33.19
CA LEU A 179 46.41 -4.49 34.34
C LEU A 179 47.68 -5.30 34.06
N GLU A 180 47.84 -5.81 32.83
CA GLU A 180 49.06 -6.49 32.40
C GLU A 180 50.28 -5.58 32.50
N THR A 181 50.17 -4.35 32.01
CA THR A 181 51.24 -3.35 32.07
C THR A 181 51.60 -3.04 33.53
N LYS A 182 50.59 -2.72 34.37
CA LYS A 182 50.79 -2.43 35.79
C LYS A 182 51.38 -3.60 36.58
N SER A 183 51.05 -4.83 36.22
CA SER A 183 51.58 -6.03 36.90
C SER A 183 53.08 -6.25 36.64
N LYS A 184 53.58 -5.79 35.48
CA LYS A 184 54.98 -5.97 35.04
C LYS A 184 55.87 -4.75 35.27
N ASP A 185 55.29 -3.60 35.60
CA ASP A 185 56.02 -2.35 35.76
C ASP A 185 56.82 -2.30 37.09
N SER A 186 58.14 -2.43 36.98
CA SER A 186 59.08 -2.40 38.10
C SER A 186 59.16 -1.05 38.82
N ALA A 187 58.66 0.04 38.22
CA ALA A 187 58.62 1.37 38.83
C ALA A 187 57.49 1.51 39.88
N ILE A 188 56.51 0.60 39.89
CA ILE A 188 55.36 0.62 40.80
C ILE A 188 55.64 -0.27 42.04
N SER A 189 55.09 0.12 43.20
CA SER A 189 55.29 -0.60 44.46
C SER A 189 54.90 -2.09 44.36
N LEU A 190 55.59 -2.95 45.11
CA LEU A 190 55.37 -4.40 45.11
C LEU A 190 53.91 -4.77 45.41
N VAL A 191 53.28 -4.05 46.35
CA VAL A 191 51.87 -4.26 46.72
C VAL A 191 50.94 -3.92 45.56
N GLN A 192 51.18 -2.82 44.84
CA GLN A 192 50.38 -2.41 43.68
C GLN A 192 50.54 -3.38 42.50
N ARG A 193 51.75 -3.89 42.25
CA ARG A 193 51.99 -4.94 41.23
C ARG A 193 51.24 -6.23 41.55
N ASN A 194 51.32 -6.70 42.79
CA ASN A 194 50.62 -7.90 43.22
C ASN A 194 49.10 -7.73 43.17
N LYS A 195 48.59 -6.54 43.51
CA LYS A 195 47.16 -6.21 43.38
C LYS A 195 46.72 -6.23 41.91
N ALA A 196 47.47 -5.61 41.00
CA ALA A 196 47.16 -5.64 39.56
C ALA A 196 47.23 -7.06 38.99
N ALA A 197 48.18 -7.90 39.44
CA ALA A 197 48.26 -9.31 39.04
C ALA A 197 47.08 -10.14 39.54
N ALA A 198 46.60 -9.89 40.77
CA ALA A 198 45.42 -10.54 41.32
C ALA A 198 44.14 -10.11 40.58
N GLU A 199 43.96 -8.81 40.33
CA GLU A 199 42.83 -8.27 39.56
C GLU A 199 42.84 -8.78 38.11
N LEU A 200 44.01 -8.86 37.46
CA LEU A 200 44.15 -9.46 36.13
C LEU A 200 43.68 -10.91 36.13
N SER A 201 44.13 -11.69 37.12
CA SER A 201 43.74 -13.10 37.26
C SER A 201 42.23 -13.23 37.44
N GLN A 202 41.62 -12.37 38.25
CA GLN A 202 40.17 -12.34 38.47
C GLN A 202 39.41 -11.99 37.18
N VAL A 203 39.81 -10.91 36.48
CA VAL A 203 39.16 -10.45 35.24
C VAL A 203 39.35 -11.42 34.06
N LYS A 204 40.42 -12.23 34.06
CA LYS A 204 40.60 -13.31 33.08
C LYS A 204 39.88 -14.59 33.45
N SER A 205 39.67 -14.84 34.74
CA SER A 205 38.95 -16.03 35.22
C SER A 205 37.44 -15.88 35.13
N GLU A 206 36.93 -14.65 35.25
CA GLU A 206 35.50 -14.33 35.13
C GLU A 206 35.23 -13.45 33.91
N ASP A 207 34.41 -13.92 32.96
CA ASP A 207 33.91 -13.09 31.86
C ASP A 207 33.06 -11.95 32.45
N PRO A 208 33.41 -10.67 32.26
CA PRO A 208 32.69 -9.56 32.87
C PRO A 208 31.19 -9.63 32.57
N LEU A 209 30.36 -9.47 33.61
CA LEU A 209 28.90 -9.48 33.47
C LEU A 209 28.38 -8.56 32.33
N PRO A 210 28.93 -7.35 32.11
CA PRO A 210 28.55 -6.52 30.96
C PRO A 210 28.82 -7.19 29.60
N LEU A 211 30.01 -7.77 29.41
CA LEU A 211 30.39 -8.45 28.17
C LEU A 211 29.53 -9.70 27.92
N ARG A 212 29.26 -10.48 28.96
CA ARG A 212 28.35 -11.64 28.88
C ARG A 212 26.93 -11.22 28.47
N LYS A 213 26.40 -10.14 29.04
CA LYS A 213 25.08 -9.60 28.66
C LYS A 213 25.06 -9.13 27.21
N ALA A 214 26.10 -8.43 26.76
CA ALA A 214 26.21 -7.96 25.38
C ALA A 214 26.27 -9.13 24.37
N LYS A 215 27.04 -10.19 24.66
CA LYS A 215 27.08 -11.42 23.85
C LYS A 215 25.70 -12.08 23.74
N ILE A 216 25.02 -12.28 24.86
CA ILE A 216 23.67 -12.89 24.89
C ILE A 216 22.68 -12.04 24.08
N THR A 217 22.75 -10.72 24.22
CA THR A 217 21.87 -9.78 23.50
C THR A 217 22.14 -9.81 22.00
N SER A 218 23.41 -9.84 21.60
CA SER A 218 23.83 -9.98 20.19
C SER A 218 23.33 -11.30 19.59
N GLU A 219 23.50 -12.42 20.29
CA GLU A 219 22.97 -13.72 19.83
C GLU A 219 21.44 -13.71 19.72
N ALA A 220 20.74 -13.09 20.67
CA ALA A 220 19.28 -12.99 20.64
C ALA A 220 18.80 -12.15 19.45
N THR A 221 19.46 -11.02 19.15
CA THR A 221 19.12 -10.17 17.99
C THR A 221 19.43 -10.87 16.67
N VAL A 222 20.49 -11.67 16.56
CA VAL A 222 20.76 -12.53 15.39
C VAL A 222 19.63 -13.54 15.18
N ARG A 223 19.17 -14.23 16.23
CA ARG A 223 18.05 -15.18 16.14
C ARG A 223 16.75 -14.49 15.75
N LYS A 224 16.46 -13.32 16.32
CA LYS A 224 15.29 -12.50 15.97
C LYS A 224 15.35 -12.09 14.50
N LEU A 225 16.46 -11.52 14.04
CA LEU A 225 16.63 -11.12 12.64
C LEU A 225 16.47 -12.30 11.67
N ALA A 226 17.06 -13.45 11.98
CA ALA A 226 16.91 -14.65 11.15
C ALA A 226 15.43 -15.08 11.04
N LYS A 227 14.68 -15.02 12.14
CA LYS A 227 13.24 -15.31 12.14
C LYS A 227 12.46 -14.30 11.30
N GLU A 228 12.69 -12.99 11.51
CA GLU A 228 11.97 -11.95 10.77
C GLU A 228 12.26 -12.00 9.26
N ARG A 229 13.49 -12.33 8.87
CA ARG A 229 13.87 -12.52 7.46
C ARG A 229 13.15 -13.71 6.83
N LYS A 230 13.05 -14.83 7.55
CA LYS A 230 12.29 -16.00 7.07
C LYS A 230 10.82 -15.66 6.87
N LEU A 231 10.21 -14.97 7.82
CA LEU A 231 8.82 -14.51 7.70
C LEU A 231 8.65 -13.53 6.53
N ALA A 232 9.61 -12.62 6.29
CA ALA A 232 9.57 -11.71 5.15
C ALA A 232 9.64 -12.45 3.81
N GLU A 233 10.46 -13.50 3.71
CA GLU A 233 10.52 -14.37 2.53
C GLU A 233 9.19 -15.09 2.30
N GLU A 234 8.58 -15.66 3.35
CA GLU A 234 7.26 -16.30 3.28
C GLU A 234 6.16 -15.31 2.83
N LYS A 235 6.18 -14.07 3.33
CA LYS A 235 5.21 -13.03 2.94
C LYS A 235 5.42 -12.53 1.51
N THR A 236 6.68 -12.47 1.07
CA THR A 236 7.02 -12.16 -0.33
C THR A 236 6.52 -13.25 -1.27
N ALA A 237 6.78 -14.51 -0.96
CA ALA A 237 6.26 -15.63 -1.77
C ALA A 237 4.73 -15.66 -1.78
N GLN A 238 4.09 -15.35 -0.64
CA GLN A 238 2.63 -15.25 -0.55
C GLN A 238 2.08 -14.12 -1.43
N SER A 239 2.67 -12.93 -1.42
CA SER A 239 2.18 -11.80 -2.23
C SER A 239 2.35 -12.06 -3.73
N GLU A 240 3.48 -12.65 -4.15
CA GLU A 240 3.73 -13.07 -5.53
C GLU A 240 2.73 -14.14 -5.99
N ALA A 241 2.49 -15.16 -5.17
CA ALA A 241 1.52 -16.23 -5.49
C ALA A 241 0.10 -15.66 -5.64
N ARG A 242 -0.35 -14.81 -4.72
CA ARG A 242 -1.68 -14.17 -4.80
C ARG A 242 -1.80 -13.26 -6.01
N PHE A 243 -0.73 -12.54 -6.34
CA PHE A 243 -0.69 -11.71 -7.52
C PHE A 243 -0.86 -12.55 -8.79
N GLN A 244 -0.12 -13.65 -8.91
CA GLN A 244 -0.23 -14.53 -10.08
C GLN A 244 -1.61 -15.19 -10.16
N GLU A 245 -2.16 -15.67 -9.04
CA GLU A 245 -3.53 -16.21 -8.97
C GLU A 245 -4.58 -15.20 -9.48
N ALA A 246 -4.44 -13.92 -9.12
CA ALA A 246 -5.35 -12.87 -9.56
C ALA A 246 -5.20 -12.55 -11.07
N VAL A 247 -3.97 -12.49 -11.58
CA VAL A 247 -3.69 -12.30 -13.01
C VAL A 247 -4.27 -13.45 -13.83
N ASP A 248 -3.96 -14.69 -13.46
CA ASP A 248 -4.40 -15.89 -14.18
C ASP A 248 -5.94 -15.97 -14.22
N PHE A 249 -6.58 -15.65 -13.10
CA PHE A 249 -8.04 -15.64 -13.02
C PHE A 249 -8.66 -14.56 -13.92
N LEU A 250 -8.14 -13.34 -13.90
CA LEU A 250 -8.64 -12.27 -14.78
C LEU A 250 -8.46 -12.62 -16.26
N GLU A 251 -7.34 -13.22 -16.64
CA GLU A 251 -7.15 -13.71 -18.01
C GLU A 251 -8.18 -14.78 -18.40
N GLN A 252 -8.49 -15.71 -17.49
CA GLN A 252 -9.51 -16.73 -17.73
C GLN A 252 -10.89 -16.09 -17.91
N VAL A 253 -11.29 -15.17 -17.03
CA VAL A 253 -12.57 -14.45 -17.12
C VAL A 253 -12.66 -13.68 -18.44
N LYS A 254 -11.59 -13.00 -18.85
CA LYS A 254 -11.52 -12.26 -20.12
C LYS A 254 -11.70 -13.14 -21.35
N ARG A 255 -11.18 -14.38 -21.32
CA ARG A 255 -11.28 -15.34 -22.44
C ARG A 255 -12.70 -15.90 -22.64
N LYS A 256 -13.54 -15.92 -21.60
CA LYS A 256 -14.91 -16.46 -21.68
C LYS A 256 -15.86 -15.60 -22.53
N GLY A 257 -15.54 -14.34 -22.79
CA GLY A 257 -16.36 -13.43 -23.61
C GLY A 257 -17.60 -12.89 -22.87
N SER A 258 -18.24 -11.86 -23.43
CA SER A 258 -19.45 -11.18 -22.89
C SER A 258 -19.36 -10.64 -21.45
N VAL A 259 -18.16 -10.38 -20.96
CA VAL A 259 -17.89 -9.92 -19.59
C VAL A 259 -17.95 -8.40 -19.43
N ALA A 260 -18.11 -7.94 -18.19
CA ALA A 260 -18.03 -6.54 -17.78
C ALA A 260 -16.63 -5.95 -18.04
N PHE A 261 -16.35 -5.58 -19.30
CA PHE A 261 -15.02 -5.18 -19.77
C PHE A 261 -14.43 -3.99 -19.00
N GLY A 262 -15.27 -3.04 -18.58
CA GLY A 262 -14.85 -1.91 -17.76
C GLY A 262 -14.36 -2.33 -16.38
N SER A 263 -15.09 -3.23 -15.71
CA SER A 263 -14.68 -3.83 -14.45
C SER A 263 -13.38 -4.62 -14.61
N ILE A 264 -13.26 -5.44 -15.66
CA ILE A 264 -12.03 -6.21 -15.92
C ILE A 264 -10.84 -5.27 -16.13
N TRP A 265 -10.99 -4.26 -16.98
CA TRP A 265 -9.93 -3.29 -17.22
C TRP A 265 -9.51 -2.57 -15.93
N TRP A 266 -10.49 -2.20 -15.09
CA TRP A 266 -10.23 -1.58 -13.79
C TRP A 266 -9.40 -2.50 -12.89
N MET A 267 -9.76 -3.78 -12.83
CA MET A 267 -9.07 -4.79 -12.04
C MET A 267 -7.65 -5.05 -12.58
N GLU A 268 -7.47 -5.14 -13.90
CA GLU A 268 -6.16 -5.23 -14.55
C GLU A 268 -5.28 -4.02 -14.20
N LYS A 269 -5.88 -2.82 -14.15
CA LYS A 269 -5.17 -1.59 -13.76
C LYS A 269 -4.79 -1.61 -12.27
N GLU A 270 -5.68 -2.05 -11.38
CA GLU A 270 -5.36 -2.24 -9.95
C GLU A 270 -4.19 -3.22 -9.76
N LEU A 271 -4.15 -4.33 -10.50
CA LEU A 271 -3.00 -5.25 -10.50
C LEU A 271 -1.75 -4.58 -11.06
N HIS A 272 -1.84 -3.84 -12.15
CA HIS A 272 -0.68 -3.15 -12.71
C HIS A 272 -0.05 -2.18 -11.71
N GLU A 273 -0.87 -1.44 -10.96
CA GLU A 273 -0.40 -0.57 -9.87
C GLU A 273 0.17 -1.39 -8.70
N ALA A 274 -0.49 -2.49 -8.32
CA ALA A 274 -0.02 -3.39 -7.26
C ALA A 274 1.36 -4.00 -7.58
N LYS A 275 1.60 -4.35 -8.86
CA LYS A 275 2.87 -4.91 -9.35
C LYS A 275 4.07 -4.01 -9.06
N LYS A 276 3.88 -2.68 -9.02
CA LYS A 276 4.96 -1.73 -8.70
C LYS A 276 5.53 -1.92 -7.29
N PHE A 277 4.76 -2.54 -6.40
CA PHE A 277 5.12 -2.77 -5.01
C PHE A 277 5.57 -4.20 -4.73
N LEU A 278 5.48 -5.10 -5.71
CA LEU A 278 6.13 -6.41 -5.60
C LEU A 278 7.64 -6.22 -5.63
N PRO A 279 8.40 -7.05 -4.89
CA PRO A 279 9.84 -7.01 -4.97
C PRO A 279 10.24 -7.32 -6.40
N LYS A 280 11.08 -6.47 -6.99
CA LYS A 280 11.75 -6.84 -8.24
C LYS A 280 12.64 -8.01 -7.87
N SER A 281 12.24 -9.23 -8.25
CA SER A 281 13.00 -10.45 -7.99
C SER A 281 14.48 -10.15 -8.16
N LYS A 282 15.31 -10.53 -7.20
CA LYS A 282 16.77 -10.44 -7.33
C LYS A 282 17.16 -11.12 -8.64
N GLN A 283 17.45 -10.33 -9.68
CA GLN A 283 18.26 -10.76 -10.80
C GLN A 283 19.71 -10.84 -10.33
#